data_AF-A0A923CG39-F1
#
_entry.id   AF-A0A923CG39-F1
#
_cell.length_a   1.000
_cell.length_b   1.000
_cell.length_c   1.000
_cell.angle_alpha   90.00
_cell.angle_beta   90.00
_cell.angle_gamma   90.00
#
_symmetry.space_group_name_H-M   'P 1'
#
loop_
_entity.id
_entity.type
_entity.pdbx_description
1 polymer ?
#
loop_
_entity_poly.entity_id
_entity_poly.type
_entity_poly.pdbx_seq_one_letter_code
_entity_poly.pdbx_strand_id
1 'polypeptide(L)'
;MENVSVVSGQMEYRLLVSPEDKNHHLLKARIWVNLINDGMRPVKWLKSTKKGTKVNFVPITSDIQMNEAYDEFDTYLKMVNETYGTEMKLTRPEKKVDLTTAYPTKK
;
A
#
# COMPACT_ATOMS: atom_id res chain seq x y z
N MET A 1 -11.64 -30.17 -5.13
CA MET A 1 -11.21 -29.49 -3.90
C MET A 1 -11.68 -28.05 -4.01
N GLU A 2 -12.60 -27.63 -3.15
CA GLU A 2 -13.02 -26.23 -3.10
C GLU A 2 -11.93 -25.43 -2.38
N ASN A 3 -11.54 -24.29 -2.95
CA ASN A 3 -10.48 -23.45 -2.42
C ASN A 3 -11.12 -22.16 -1.88
N VAL A 4 -10.91 -21.87 -0.59
CA VAL A 4 -11.45 -20.65 0.04
C VAL A 4 -10.42 -19.54 -0.16
N SER A 5 -10.81 -18.48 -0.88
CA SER A 5 -10.00 -17.28 -1.06
C SER A 5 -10.68 -16.05 -0.45
N VAL A 6 -9.88 -15.14 0.09
CA VAL A 6 -10.37 -13.84 0.54
C VAL A 6 -10.60 -12.97 -0.69
N VAL A 7 -11.78 -12.38 -0.82
CA VAL A 7 -12.12 -11.48 -1.95
C VAL A 7 -11.97 -10.01 -1.56
N SER A 8 -12.27 -9.68 -0.30
CA SER A 8 -12.10 -8.34 0.27
C SER A 8 -12.16 -8.42 1.79
N GLY A 9 -11.74 -7.35 2.47
CA GLY A 9 -11.84 -7.26 3.92
C GLY A 9 -11.93 -5.83 4.42
N GLN A 10 -12.16 -5.70 5.73
CA GLN A 10 -12.17 -4.44 6.45
C GLN A 10 -11.37 -4.57 7.74
N MET A 11 -10.50 -3.60 8.01
CA MET A 11 -9.75 -3.48 9.27
C MET A 11 -10.04 -2.14 9.93
N GLU A 12 -9.95 -2.09 11.26
CA GLU A 12 -10.13 -0.88 12.05
C GLU A 12 -8.82 -0.47 12.72
N TYR A 13 -8.41 0.78 12.50
CA TYR A 13 -7.22 1.37 13.07
C TYR A 13 -7.60 2.42 14.11
N ARG A 14 -7.59 2.02 15.39
CA ARG A 14 -8.05 2.85 16.52
C ARG A 14 -7.24 4.12 16.75
N LEU A 15 -5.97 4.13 16.34
CA LEU A 15 -5.09 5.29 16.48
C LEU A 15 -5.29 6.35 15.39
N LEU A 16 -6.09 6.03 14.37
CA LEU A 16 -6.31 6.91 13.23
C LEU A 16 -7.59 7.73 13.44
N VAL A 17 -7.53 8.78 14.26
CA VAL A 17 -8.73 9.53 14.74
C VAL A 17 -8.85 10.98 14.24
N SER A 18 -7.73 11.64 13.97
CA SER A 18 -7.69 13.10 13.70
C SER A 18 -7.25 13.43 12.26
N PRO A 19 -8.15 13.45 11.26
CA PRO A 19 -7.77 13.55 9.85
C PRO A 19 -7.02 14.83 9.47
N GLU A 20 -7.16 15.90 10.24
CA GLU A 20 -6.50 17.19 9.98
C GLU A 20 -5.03 17.21 10.47
N ASP A 21 -4.64 16.27 11.33
CA ASP A 21 -3.31 16.26 11.97
C ASP A 21 -2.27 15.60 11.05
N LYS A 22 -1.08 16.20 10.98
CA LYS A 22 0.12 15.60 10.39
C LYS A 22 0.34 14.17 10.87
N ASN A 23 0.17 13.91 12.17
CA ASN A 23 0.35 12.58 12.74
C ASN A 23 -0.61 11.54 12.15
N HIS A 24 -1.82 11.95 11.79
CA HIS A 24 -2.78 11.06 11.13
C HIS A 24 -2.28 10.65 9.75
N HIS A 25 -1.76 11.59 8.96
CA HIS A 25 -1.22 11.29 7.63
C HIS A 25 0.03 10.41 7.69
N LEU A 26 0.91 10.64 8.68
CA LEU A 26 2.07 9.78 8.93
C LEU A 26 1.67 8.36 9.34
N LEU A 27 0.72 8.22 10.27
CA LEU A 27 0.19 6.93 10.69
C LEU A 27 -0.51 6.20 9.53
N LYS A 28 -1.31 6.93 8.75
CA LYS A 28 -1.96 6.40 7.55
C LYS A 28 -0.94 5.90 6.54
N ALA A 29 0.14 6.65 6.29
CA ALA A 29 1.21 6.21 5.40
C ALA A 29 1.84 4.89 5.88
N ARG A 30 2.15 4.80 7.18
CA ARG A 30 2.69 3.58 7.80
C ARG A 30 1.72 2.39 7.68
N ILE A 31 0.44 2.60 7.92
CA ILE A 31 -0.58 1.54 7.80
C ILE A 31 -0.70 1.09 6.35
N TRP A 32 -0.71 2.02 5.40
CA TRP A 32 -0.84 1.71 3.99
C TRP A 32 0.32 0.84 3.50
N VAL A 33 1.58 1.21 3.79
CA VAL A 33 2.72 0.38 3.37
C VAL A 33 2.70 -1.00 4.01
N ASN A 34 2.26 -1.12 5.26
CA ASN A 34 2.10 -2.41 5.92
C ASN A 34 1.05 -3.28 5.19
N LEU A 35 -0.10 -2.71 4.82
CA LEU A 35 -1.10 -3.43 4.03
C LEU A 35 -0.50 -3.94 2.71
N ILE A 36 0.25 -3.11 1.97
CA ILE A 36 0.86 -3.53 0.71
C ILE A 36 1.86 -4.67 0.94
N ASN A 37 2.70 -4.55 1.98
CA ASN A 37 3.66 -5.60 2.35
C ASN A 37 2.96 -6.92 2.73
N ASP A 38 1.76 -6.85 3.31
CA ASP A 38 0.92 -8.01 3.62
C ASP A 38 0.11 -8.50 2.40
N GLY A 39 0.37 -7.97 1.20
CA GLY A 39 -0.32 -8.36 -0.04
C GLY A 39 -1.74 -7.81 -0.14
N MET A 40 -2.03 -6.68 0.50
CA MET A 40 -3.34 -6.04 0.53
C MET A 40 -3.28 -4.61 0.01
N ARG A 41 -4.20 -4.24 -0.88
CA ARG A 41 -4.34 -2.88 -1.38
C ARG A 41 -5.53 -2.20 -0.69
N PRO A 42 -5.33 -1.09 0.03
CA PRO A 42 -6.44 -0.33 0.58
C PRO A 42 -7.26 0.31 -0.55
N VAL A 43 -8.57 0.11 -0.54
CA VAL A 43 -9.49 0.64 -1.55
C VAL A 43 -10.23 1.87 -1.01
N LYS A 44 -10.58 1.86 0.27
CA LYS A 44 -11.35 2.96 0.88
C LYS A 44 -10.99 3.16 2.34
N TRP A 45 -10.58 4.39 2.64
CA TRP A 45 -10.46 4.88 4.01
C TRP A 45 -11.80 5.50 4.41
N LEU A 46 -12.51 4.91 5.36
CA LEU A 46 -13.75 5.47 5.87
C LEU A 46 -13.48 6.73 6.70
N LYS A 47 -14.54 7.50 6.96
CA LYS A 47 -14.45 8.70 7.80
C LYS A 47 -13.88 8.34 9.17
N SER A 48 -12.86 9.07 9.58
CA SER A 48 -12.25 8.95 10.91
C SER A 48 -13.26 9.34 11.99
N THR A 49 -13.32 8.53 13.04
CA THR A 49 -14.18 8.78 14.21
C THR A 49 -13.33 8.76 15.48
N LYS A 50 -13.91 9.12 16.63
CA LYS A 50 -13.24 8.98 17.93
C LYS A 50 -12.82 7.54 18.27
N LYS A 51 -13.36 6.53 17.56
CA LYS A 51 -13.02 5.11 17.72
C LYS A 51 -11.91 4.64 16.78
N GLY A 52 -11.51 5.48 15.83
CA GLY A 52 -10.55 5.15 14.79
C GLY A 52 -11.12 5.28 13.38
N THR A 53 -10.35 4.79 12.42
CA THR A 53 -10.70 4.73 11.00
C THR A 53 -10.76 3.30 10.53
N LYS A 54 -11.80 2.98 9.78
CA LYS A 54 -11.94 1.69 9.09
C LYS A 54 -11.39 1.78 7.67
N VAL A 55 -10.70 0.74 7.25
CA VAL A 55 -10.07 0.63 5.93
C VAL A 55 -10.59 -0.62 5.25
N ASN A 56 -11.21 -0.44 4.10
CA ASN A 56 -11.55 -1.53 3.21
C ASN A 56 -10.34 -1.83 2.33
N PHE A 57 -10.03 -3.10 2.13
CA PHE A 57 -8.92 -3.55 1.31
C PHE A 57 -9.33 -4.74 0.44
N VAL A 58 -8.54 -4.96 -0.61
CA VAL A 58 -8.62 -6.13 -1.48
C VAL A 58 -7.25 -6.81 -1.52
N PRO A 59 -7.19 -8.14 -1.67
CA PRO A 59 -5.93 -8.83 -1.85
C PRO A 59 -5.31 -8.49 -3.20
N ILE A 60 -3.99 -8.38 -3.21
CA ILE A 60 -3.15 -8.19 -4.40
C ILE A 60 -2.88 -9.57 -4.98
N THR A 61 -3.32 -9.81 -6.21
CA THR A 61 -3.21 -11.13 -6.86
C THR A 61 -2.21 -11.17 -8.02
N SER A 62 -1.58 -10.05 -8.35
CA SER A 62 -0.59 -9.97 -9.41
C SER A 62 0.48 -8.91 -9.16
N ASP A 63 1.64 -9.08 -9.81
CA ASP A 63 2.72 -8.09 -9.81
C ASP A 63 2.28 -6.73 -10.36
N ILE A 64 1.34 -6.71 -11.31
CA ILE A 64 0.77 -5.47 -11.85
C ILE A 64 0.03 -4.72 -10.74
N GLN A 65 -0.86 -5.42 -10.01
CA GLN A 65 -1.60 -4.82 -8.90
C GLN A 65 -0.67 -4.38 -7.75
N MET A 66 0.44 -5.10 -7.54
CA MET A 66 1.45 -4.71 -6.56
C MET A 66 2.12 -3.38 -6.96
N ASN A 67 2.52 -3.25 -8.22
CA ASN A 67 3.11 -2.01 -8.73
C ASN A 67 2.12 -0.85 -8.64
N GLU A 68 0.87 -1.05 -9.06
CA GLU A 68 -0.20 -0.05 -8.93
C GLU A 68 -0.40 0.38 -7.47
N ALA A 69 -0.43 -0.56 -6.52
CA ALA A 69 -0.60 -0.25 -5.11
C ALA A 69 0.55 0.63 -4.57
N TYR A 70 1.78 0.36 -5.01
CA TYR A 70 2.92 1.18 -4.63
C TYR A 70 2.97 2.53 -5.34
N ASP A 71 2.46 2.65 -6.57
CA ASP A 71 2.39 3.93 -7.31
C ASP A 71 1.31 4.86 -6.72
N GLU A 72 0.18 4.29 -6.29
CA GLU A 72 -0.82 5.01 -5.50
C GLU A 72 -0.25 5.49 -4.17
N PHE A 73 0.52 4.62 -3.50
CA PHE A 73 1.16 4.97 -2.25
C PHE A 73 2.21 6.07 -2.42
N ASP A 74 3.03 6.02 -3.48
CA ASP A 74 4.00 7.08 -3.79
C ASP A 74 3.33 8.43 -4.06
N THR A 75 2.21 8.41 -4.78
CA THR A 75 1.38 9.62 -5.00
C THR A 75 0.86 10.19 -3.69
N TYR A 76 0.40 9.33 -2.77
CA TYR A 76 -0.02 9.75 -1.45
C TYR A 76 1.13 10.35 -0.64
N LEU A 77 2.33 9.75 -0.66
CA LEU A 77 3.51 10.27 0.04
C LEU A 77 3.91 11.66 -0.47
N LYS A 78 3.88 11.89 -1.80
CA LYS A 78 4.14 13.21 -2.39
C LYS A 78 3.19 14.27 -1.84
N MET A 79 1.89 14.00 -1.82
CA MET A 79 0.90 14.91 -1.24
C MET A 79 1.17 15.20 0.25
N VAL A 80 1.50 14.18 1.04
CA VAL A 80 1.81 14.39 2.48
C VAL A 80 3.10 15.21 2.65
N ASN A 81 4.13 14.95 1.85
CA ASN A 81 5.37 15.72 1.86
C ASN A 81 5.14 17.19 1.51
N GLU A 82 4.36 17.47 0.46
CA GLU A 82 3.99 18.84 0.06
C GLU A 82 3.17 19.56 1.12
N THR A 83 2.22 18.86 1.75
CA THR A 83 1.30 19.46 2.73
C THR A 83 1.98 19.74 4.08
N TYR A 84 2.86 18.84 4.54
CA TYR A 84 3.38 18.85 5.92
C TYR A 84 4.89 19.01 6.02
N GLY A 85 5.59 19.25 4.89
CA GLY A 85 7.04 19.43 4.84
C GLY A 85 7.80 18.19 5.34
N THR A 86 7.34 17.00 4.97
CA THR A 86 8.00 15.74 5.33
C THR A 86 8.90 15.24 4.20
N GLU A 87 9.79 14.29 4.51
CA GLU A 87 10.72 13.71 3.55
C GLU A 87 10.51 12.20 3.39
N MET A 88 9.25 11.74 3.48
CA MET A 88 8.94 10.32 3.35
C MET A 88 9.23 9.86 1.92
N LYS A 89 9.93 8.74 1.78
CA LYS A 89 10.26 8.14 0.49
C LYS A 89 9.96 6.66 0.53
N LEU A 90 9.42 6.16 -0.57
CA LEU A 90 9.25 4.73 -0.77
C LEU A 90 10.57 4.14 -1.26
N THR A 91 11.14 3.22 -0.48
CA THR A 91 12.32 2.43 -0.90
C THR A 91 11.85 1.04 -1.31
N ARG A 92 11.86 0.75 -2.61
CA ARG A 92 11.59 -0.59 -3.14
C ARG A 92 12.92 -1.31 -3.32
N PRO A 93 13.09 -2.57 -2.88
CA PRO A 93 14.22 -3.37 -3.32
C PRO A 93 14.11 -3.52 -4.84
N GLU A 94 15.18 -3.20 -5.58
CA GLU A 94 15.21 -3.45 -7.02
C GLU A 94 14.89 -4.93 -7.27
N LYS A 95 13.90 -5.20 -8.13
CA LYS A 95 13.73 -6.55 -8.66
C LYS A 95 15.04 -6.90 -9.36
N LYS A 96 15.79 -7.86 -8.83
CA LYS A 96 16.88 -8.50 -9.58
C LYS A 96 16.22 -9.12 -10.81
N VAL A 97 16.37 -8.46 -11.96
CA VAL A 97 16.02 -9.05 -13.24
C VAL A 97 17.09 -10.08 -13.51
N ASP A 98 16.82 -11.35 -13.24
CA ASP A 98 17.67 -12.44 -13.71
C ASP A 98 17.61 -12.46 -15.24
N LEU A 99 18.59 -11.82 -15.87
CA LEU A 99 18.77 -11.78 -17.33
C LEU A 99 19.28 -13.11 -17.91
N THR A 100 19.16 -14.24 -17.19
CA THR A 100 19.78 -15.52 -17.60
C THR A 100 19.01 -16.30 -18.67
N THR A 101 17.95 -15.76 -19.27
CA THR A 101 17.16 -16.43 -20.33
C THR A 101 16.99 -15.62 -21.63
N ALA A 102 18.02 -14.94 -22.08
CA ALA A 102 18.23 -14.60 -23.49
C ALA A 102 19.72 -14.84 -23.75
N TYR A 103 20.21 -15.83 -24.51
CA TYR A 103 19.91 -16.21 -25.90
C TYR A 103 20.31 -17.68 -26.13
N PRO A 104 19.63 -18.49 -26.96
CA PRO A 104 20.31 -19.59 -27.64
C PRO A 104 21.21 -19.00 -28.72
N THR A 105 22.53 -19.08 -28.51
CA THR A 105 23.53 -18.86 -29.57
C THR A 105 23.20 -19.79 -30.74
N LYS A 106 22.83 -19.20 -31.88
CA LYS A 106 22.78 -19.90 -33.17
C LYS A 106 24.17 -20.49 -33.45
N LYS A 107 24.25 -21.81 -33.59
CA LYS A 107 25.36 -22.50 -34.27
C LYS A 107 25.00 -22.71 -35.73
#